data_AF-A0A924SRI1-F1
#
_entry.id   AF-A0A924SRI1-F1
#
_cell.length_a   1.000
_cell.length_b   1.000
_cell.length_c   1.000
_cell.angle_alpha   90.00
_cell.angle_beta   90.00
_cell.angle_gamma   90.00
#
_symmetry.space_group_name_H-M   'P 1'
#
loop_
_entity.id
_entity.type
_entity.pdbx_description
1 polymer ?
#
loop_
_entity_poly.entity_id
_entity_poly.type
_entity_poly.pdbx_seq_one_letter_code
_entity_poly.pdbx_strand_id
1 'polypeptide(L)'
;MNGSFSSVARQSGRKKVFCWISLCCLLSACGSKDSSATKASSSISCAESLAQTGAGSTGSGYIFNIDPMVSSGNQSLAPNSTQLDSYRSRVNLERLGGRGVLEGSYVEVRNGLSCSEGFGASDSRNQFLYPHNDQRFQEVMGYYYGDDYRHKLDQASSLTPAQPVVIIANCSEQDNAYYSRQVDSSGQVIDYVCLGYSGYTTGAYYADDATVITHELQHATTVHSYSGLYDLNQLWFDEAGSMNEAISDFMALMYEAPSVPGSFDLKLFSRWALGTFMATSADRGARRCPAYDSTSGSDCGTYSGSATPVFSALNNRVSYSYPDGLGWPYPASFTSVKTAFTNYSSQEEIHNASSIVTGSLWEIYSALKSNHAGDHTTAYNLTVKLVTQALATLPMPISSLDRSPVTFIKFGQALISRASAMNYSPGDQSSISTVLTQRGLSGANQLSAGWASVGTGSSGTPGVRVLDSPSTLKSWLGYMGFASTAIVSQSGATATNGQLDPGEVVTVWFDVLNSNPYTAGGVLVDVVSPDTDVSFLDGNYNFGYISATHAQVRYSKVNGSNIVTALNDDPNITVTTKNTGAGNSYFKTNKKFDSSWYTTLWMKVSPTAAHNKTVNLHVTFTPSNGPAATVDFPVVIH
;
A
#
# COMPACT_ATOMS: atom_id res chain seq x y z
N MET A 1 21.76 16.80 -23.03
CA MET A 1 22.37 17.33 -21.79
C MET A 1 22.11 16.30 -20.71
N ASN A 2 23.16 15.57 -20.33
CA ASN A 2 23.10 14.45 -19.38
C ASN A 2 23.21 15.00 -17.96
N GLY A 3 22.26 14.64 -17.09
CA GLY A 3 22.32 14.87 -15.65
C GLY A 3 22.28 13.53 -14.91
N SER A 4 23.43 13.12 -14.39
CA SER A 4 23.63 11.90 -13.60
C SER A 4 23.22 12.14 -12.14
N PHE A 5 22.37 11.27 -11.59
CA PHE A 5 22.09 11.20 -10.15
C PHE A 5 23.02 10.14 -9.53
N SER A 6 23.90 10.56 -8.63
CA SER A 6 24.67 9.66 -7.77
C SER A 6 24.03 9.62 -6.38
N SER A 7 23.47 8.49 -5.98
CA SER A 7 23.15 8.22 -4.57
C SER A 7 24.33 7.49 -3.91
N VAL A 8 24.78 8.01 -2.77
CA VAL A 8 25.84 7.40 -1.96
C VAL A 8 25.20 6.38 -1.02
N ALA A 9 25.32 5.10 -1.35
CA ALA A 9 24.91 4.01 -0.47
C ALA A 9 25.90 3.88 0.69
N ARG A 10 25.44 4.16 1.93
CA ARG A 10 26.14 3.74 3.15
C ARG A 10 25.71 2.32 3.50
N GLN A 11 26.65 1.38 3.40
CA GLN A 11 26.51 0.01 3.88
C GLN A 11 26.40 -0.01 5.41
N SER A 12 25.29 -0.51 5.96
CA SER A 12 25.20 -0.99 7.35
C SER A 12 25.18 -2.52 7.33
N GLY A 13 26.35 -3.13 7.52
CA GLY A 13 26.48 -4.57 7.68
C GLY A 13 25.97 -5.03 9.04
N ARG A 14 24.89 -5.81 9.08
CA ARG A 14 24.51 -6.60 10.26
C ARG A 14 25.55 -7.71 10.45
N LYS A 15 26.40 -7.59 11.48
CA LYS A 15 27.21 -8.70 12.01
C LYS A 15 26.73 -9.07 13.40
N LYS A 16 26.53 -10.38 13.59
CA LYS A 16 26.24 -11.02 14.88
C LYS A 16 27.30 -10.63 15.92
N VAL A 17 26.82 -10.35 17.13
CA VAL A 17 27.58 -9.91 18.29
C VAL A 17 28.63 -10.97 18.68
N PHE A 18 29.91 -10.57 18.64
CA PHE A 18 30.97 -11.19 19.45
C PHE A 18 31.72 -10.07 20.17
N CYS A 19 31.70 -10.18 21.49
CA CYS A 19 32.33 -9.30 22.48
C CYS A 19 33.86 -9.39 22.42
N TRP A 20 34.58 -8.27 22.33
CA TRP A 20 35.94 -8.08 22.87
C TRP A 20 36.27 -6.59 23.08
N ILE A 21 36.98 -6.32 24.18
CA ILE A 21 37.47 -5.05 24.72
C ILE A 21 38.83 -4.67 24.11
N SER A 22 39.08 -3.38 23.82
CA SER A 22 40.36 -2.60 23.94
C SER A 22 40.21 -1.27 23.17
N LEU A 23 40.34 -0.05 23.73
CA LEU A 23 41.40 0.68 24.46
C LEU A 23 42.45 1.41 23.58
N CYS A 24 42.32 2.75 23.58
CA CYS A 24 43.30 3.87 23.45
C CYS A 24 44.24 4.06 22.23
N CYS A 25 44.17 5.26 21.61
CA CYS A 25 45.19 6.35 21.57
C CYS A 25 45.08 7.24 20.29
N LEU A 26 44.82 8.56 20.43
CA LEU A 26 45.71 9.72 20.13
C LEU A 26 45.97 9.99 18.62
N LEU A 27 45.91 11.18 17.99
CA LEU A 27 46.00 12.60 18.40
C LEU A 27 45.66 13.55 17.20
N SER A 28 45.24 14.79 17.51
CA SER A 28 45.54 16.08 16.82
C SER A 28 44.85 16.45 15.48
N ALA A 29 44.45 17.68 15.16
CA ALA A 29 44.41 18.97 15.89
C ALA A 29 43.62 20.05 15.08
N CYS A 30 43.16 21.07 15.82
CA CYS A 30 42.92 22.48 15.45
C CYS A 30 41.82 22.90 14.45
N GLY A 31 40.68 23.32 15.02
CA GLY A 31 40.41 24.77 15.21
C GLY A 31 39.41 25.44 14.26
N SER A 32 38.26 25.86 14.78
CA SER A 32 37.52 27.08 14.36
C SER A 32 36.43 27.46 15.36
N LYS A 33 36.38 28.76 15.64
CA LYS A 33 35.66 29.56 16.64
C LYS A 33 34.18 29.26 16.92
N ASP A 34 33.88 29.39 18.21
CA ASP A 34 32.57 29.47 18.86
C ASP A 34 31.57 30.45 18.22
N SER A 35 30.35 29.95 18.05
CA SER A 35 29.09 30.69 18.19
C SER A 35 28.04 29.67 18.67
N SER A 36 28.31 29.09 19.83
CA SER A 36 27.53 28.03 20.45
C SER A 36 26.33 28.64 21.17
N ALA A 37 25.22 28.83 20.46
CA ALA A 37 23.92 28.79 21.11
C ALA A 37 23.73 27.34 21.57
N THR A 38 24.04 27.05 22.83
CA THR A 38 23.72 25.78 23.49
C THR A 38 22.21 25.61 23.49
N LYS A 39 21.66 25.04 22.40
CA LYS A 39 20.37 24.35 22.45
C LYS A 39 20.53 23.31 23.55
N ALA A 40 19.86 23.53 24.67
CA ALA A 40 19.69 22.51 25.69
C ALA A 40 19.04 21.31 24.99
N SER A 41 19.86 20.33 24.60
CA SER A 41 19.39 19.01 24.23
C SER A 41 18.84 18.42 25.52
N SER A 42 17.53 18.55 25.71
CA SER A 42 16.81 17.82 26.75
C SER A 42 17.01 16.34 26.47
N SER A 43 17.96 15.72 27.18
CA SER A 43 18.16 14.28 27.13
C SER A 43 16.84 13.60 27.51
N ILE A 44 16.24 12.86 26.57
CA ILE A 44 15.06 12.04 26.83
C ILE A 44 15.46 10.98 27.86
N SER A 45 14.81 11.01 29.03
CA SER A 45 14.97 9.98 30.06
C SER A 45 13.98 8.87 29.77
N CYS A 46 14.46 7.74 29.29
CA CYS A 46 13.62 6.58 28.99
C CYS A 46 13.16 5.89 30.29
N ALA A 47 11.87 5.64 30.41
CA ALA A 47 11.31 4.86 31.51
C ALA A 47 11.24 3.39 31.09
N GLU A 48 12.17 2.56 31.57
CA GLU A 48 12.15 1.11 31.34
C GLU A 48 11.11 0.41 32.22
N SER A 49 10.89 0.92 33.43
CA SER A 49 9.76 0.56 34.29
C SER A 49 9.51 1.67 35.30
N LEU A 50 8.29 2.22 35.33
CA LEU A 50 7.83 2.96 36.50
C LEU A 50 7.18 1.97 37.45
N ALA A 51 7.59 1.99 38.72
CA ALA A 51 6.78 1.41 39.79
C ALA A 51 5.36 1.97 39.64
N GLN A 52 4.33 1.15 39.91
CA GLN A 52 2.92 1.53 39.77
C GLN A 52 2.70 2.85 40.54
N THR A 53 2.79 3.97 39.83
CA THR A 53 2.51 5.27 40.39
C THR A 53 1.01 5.27 40.62
N GLY A 54 0.51 5.88 41.69
CA GLY A 54 -0.94 5.98 41.89
C GLY A 54 -1.63 6.90 40.88
N ALA A 55 -1.09 7.05 39.66
CA ALA A 55 -1.65 7.91 38.64
C ALA A 55 -2.98 7.30 38.19
N GLY A 56 -4.03 8.12 38.06
CA GLY A 56 -5.36 7.65 37.69
C GLY A 56 -5.41 7.07 36.28
N SER A 57 -6.58 6.59 35.85
CA SER A 57 -6.81 6.11 34.48
C SER A 57 -6.99 7.23 33.46
N THR A 58 -6.74 8.47 33.86
CA THR A 58 -6.91 9.68 33.05
C THR A 58 -5.69 10.59 33.18
N GLY A 59 -5.44 11.38 32.15
CA GLY A 59 -4.32 12.32 32.06
C GLY A 59 -4.64 13.54 31.21
N SER A 60 -3.62 14.34 30.92
CA SER A 60 -3.75 15.43 29.94
C SER A 60 -2.53 15.47 29.03
N GLY A 61 -2.75 15.81 27.76
CA GLY A 61 -1.70 15.91 26.74
C GLY A 61 -1.89 17.10 25.81
N TYR A 62 -0.84 17.47 25.08
CA TYR A 62 -0.96 18.35 23.91
C TYR A 62 -0.99 17.54 22.63
N ILE A 63 -1.88 17.91 21.71
CA ILE A 63 -2.01 17.30 20.38
C ILE A 63 -2.24 18.37 19.31
N PHE A 64 -2.12 18.01 18.05
CA PHE A 64 -2.83 18.69 16.95
C PHE A 64 -4.24 18.09 16.82
N ASN A 65 -5.23 18.91 16.48
CA ASN A 65 -6.55 18.45 16.05
C ASN A 65 -6.48 17.93 14.60
N ILE A 66 -6.48 16.60 14.47
CA ILE A 66 -6.21 15.79 13.27
C ILE A 66 -4.77 15.99 12.81
N ASP A 67 -4.47 17.18 12.31
CA ASP A 67 -3.17 17.55 11.79
C ASP A 67 -2.94 19.06 12.02
N PRO A 68 -1.71 19.59 11.83
CA PRO A 68 -1.45 21.01 12.03
C PRO A 68 -2.22 21.94 11.09
N MET A 69 -2.51 21.53 9.85
CA MET A 69 -3.25 22.36 8.89
C MET A 69 -4.70 22.53 9.31
N VAL A 70 -5.36 21.45 9.72
CA VAL A 70 -6.72 21.46 10.27
C VAL A 70 -6.75 22.25 11.57
N SER A 71 -5.80 22.01 12.48
CA SER A 71 -5.69 22.73 13.75
C SER A 71 -5.55 24.24 13.58
N SER A 72 -4.81 24.68 12.55
CA SER A 72 -4.57 26.09 12.27
C SER A 72 -5.63 26.74 11.37
N GLY A 73 -6.44 25.94 10.66
CA GLY A 73 -7.27 26.42 9.56
C GLY A 73 -6.47 26.93 8.35
N ASN A 74 -5.16 26.66 8.29
CA ASN A 74 -4.26 27.23 7.29
C ASN A 74 -3.70 26.13 6.36
N GLN A 75 -4.24 26.06 5.14
CA GLN A 75 -3.77 25.12 4.12
C GLN A 75 -2.32 25.36 3.66
N SER A 76 -1.75 26.53 3.94
CA SER A 76 -0.36 26.86 3.60
C SER A 76 0.65 26.57 4.72
N LEU A 77 0.22 26.03 5.87
CA LEU A 77 1.11 25.76 7.00
C LEU A 77 2.12 24.65 6.68
N ALA A 78 3.43 24.95 6.75
CA ALA A 78 4.52 24.02 6.44
C ALA A 78 5.05 23.25 7.67
N PRO A 79 5.69 22.07 7.51
CA PRO A 79 6.16 21.24 8.63
C PRO A 79 7.35 21.82 9.38
N ASN A 80 8.06 22.77 8.78
CA ASN A 80 9.15 23.51 9.40
C ASN A 80 8.70 24.83 10.03
N SER A 81 7.39 25.07 10.14
CA SER A 81 6.85 26.29 10.75
C SER A 81 7.27 26.40 12.22
N THR A 82 7.76 27.57 12.64
CA THR A 82 8.05 27.84 14.05
C THR A 82 6.80 28.08 14.89
N GLN A 83 5.62 28.16 14.25
CA GLN A 83 4.35 28.43 14.90
C GLN A 83 3.58 27.17 15.27
N LEU A 84 4.09 25.97 14.98
CA LEU A 84 3.37 24.71 15.21
C LEU A 84 2.89 24.59 16.66
N ASP A 85 3.71 25.00 17.62
CA ASP A 85 3.33 24.95 19.04
C ASP A 85 2.05 25.74 19.38
N SER A 86 1.73 26.78 18.61
CA SER A 86 0.54 27.63 18.84
C SER A 86 -0.76 27.01 18.35
N TYR A 87 -0.70 25.95 17.54
CA TYR A 87 -1.86 25.24 16.99
C TYR A 87 -2.23 23.99 17.77
N ARG A 88 -1.54 23.74 18.89
CA ARG A 88 -1.79 22.57 19.71
C ARG A 88 -2.94 22.80 20.65
N SER A 89 -3.72 21.76 20.88
CA SER A 89 -4.82 21.76 21.81
C SER A 89 -4.50 20.87 23.00
N ARG A 90 -4.89 21.31 24.20
CA ARG A 90 -4.84 20.47 25.38
C ARG A 90 -6.05 19.53 25.36
N VAL A 91 -5.80 18.24 25.54
CA VAL A 91 -6.84 17.20 25.58
C VAL A 91 -6.74 16.38 26.86
N ASN A 92 -7.84 15.71 27.19
CA ASN A 92 -7.84 14.64 28.18
C ASN A 92 -7.36 13.36 27.52
N LEU A 93 -6.48 12.64 28.20
CA LEU A 93 -6.09 11.29 27.82
C LEU A 93 -6.91 10.33 28.68
N GLU A 94 -7.64 9.43 28.04
CA GLU A 94 -8.52 8.47 28.70
C GLU A 94 -7.87 7.08 28.76
N ARG A 95 -8.41 6.20 29.60
CA ARG A 95 -8.11 4.76 29.65
C ARG A 95 -6.62 4.39 29.83
N LEU A 96 -5.86 5.25 30.48
CA LEU A 96 -4.47 4.98 30.85
C LEU A 96 -4.39 3.86 31.89
N GLY A 97 -3.32 3.07 31.87
CA GLY A 97 -3.01 2.02 32.83
C GLY A 97 -2.55 2.53 34.21
N GLY A 98 -2.46 3.85 34.39
CA GLY A 98 -2.13 4.49 35.66
C GLY A 98 -0.66 4.45 36.07
N ARG A 99 0.24 3.97 35.20
CA ARG A 99 1.68 3.88 35.53
C ARG A 99 2.46 5.18 35.37
N GLY A 100 1.86 6.24 34.83
CA GLY A 100 2.57 7.47 34.48
C GLY A 100 3.29 7.41 33.12
N VAL A 101 2.83 6.52 32.23
CA VAL A 101 3.30 6.37 30.83
C VAL A 101 2.10 6.22 29.90
N LEU A 102 2.32 6.37 28.60
CA LEU A 102 1.30 6.22 27.56
C LEU A 102 1.02 4.74 27.23
N GLU A 103 0.49 4.02 28.22
CA GLU A 103 -0.01 2.65 28.10
C GLU A 103 -1.49 2.65 28.49
N GLY A 104 -2.34 2.06 27.67
CA GLY A 104 -3.79 2.06 27.89
C GLY A 104 -4.48 0.78 27.43
N SER A 105 -5.81 0.81 27.47
CA SER A 105 -6.64 -0.37 27.17
C SER A 105 -6.65 -0.75 25.68
N TYR A 106 -6.41 0.20 24.78
CA TYR A 106 -6.48 -0.03 23.35
C TYR A 106 -5.14 0.10 22.62
N VAL A 107 -4.22 0.92 23.14
CA VAL A 107 -2.89 1.13 22.57
C VAL A 107 -1.84 1.29 23.66
N GLU A 108 -0.61 0.99 23.30
CA GLU A 108 0.57 1.33 24.08
C GLU A 108 1.56 2.06 23.18
N VAL A 109 2.15 3.16 23.66
CA VAL A 109 3.08 3.97 22.86
C VAL A 109 4.51 3.82 23.38
N ARG A 110 5.42 3.54 22.46
CA ARG A 110 6.86 3.34 22.67
C ARG A 110 7.66 4.33 21.82
N ASN A 111 8.94 4.51 22.16
CA ASN A 111 9.87 5.37 21.42
C ASN A 111 11.00 4.54 20.79
N GLY A 112 11.01 4.45 19.46
CA GLY A 112 11.96 3.62 18.72
C GLY A 112 13.35 4.24 18.56
N LEU A 113 13.45 5.56 18.42
CA LEU A 113 14.72 6.24 18.16
C LEU A 113 15.59 6.44 19.40
N SER A 114 14.99 6.87 20.51
CA SER A 114 15.73 7.34 21.69
C SER A 114 15.69 6.37 22.86
N CYS A 115 14.75 5.42 22.87
CA CYS A 115 14.53 4.52 24.01
C CYS A 115 14.61 3.03 23.69
N SER A 116 15.12 2.62 22.52
CA SER A 116 15.15 1.20 22.13
C SER A 116 13.78 0.52 22.33
N GLU A 117 12.70 1.22 21.96
CA GLU A 117 11.30 0.80 22.12
C GLU A 117 10.79 0.77 23.58
N GLY A 118 11.48 1.45 24.51
CA GLY A 118 10.96 1.81 25.83
C GLY A 118 9.97 2.98 25.81
N PHE A 119 9.50 3.40 26.98
CA PHE A 119 8.62 4.58 27.11
C PHE A 119 9.44 5.88 27.13
N GLY A 120 9.22 6.77 26.15
CA GLY A 120 9.80 8.11 26.14
C GLY A 120 8.96 9.10 26.96
N ALA A 121 7.65 9.12 26.71
CA ALA A 121 6.68 9.93 27.41
C ALA A 121 6.35 9.35 28.78
N SER A 122 6.78 10.03 29.83
CA SER A 122 6.49 9.68 31.23
C SER A 122 6.23 10.92 32.08
N ASP A 123 5.21 10.84 32.94
CA ASP A 123 4.89 11.82 33.97
C ASP A 123 4.05 11.14 35.07
N SER A 124 4.50 11.20 36.33
CA SER A 124 3.86 10.51 37.46
C SER A 124 2.47 11.05 37.84
N ARG A 125 2.03 12.15 37.22
CA ARG A 125 0.70 12.76 37.37
C ARG A 125 -0.12 12.65 36.08
N ASN A 126 0.34 11.86 35.10
CA ASN A 126 -0.22 11.75 33.76
C ASN A 126 -0.35 13.11 33.04
N GLN A 127 0.62 14.02 33.20
CA GLN A 127 0.66 15.32 32.52
C GLN A 127 1.68 15.35 31.38
N PHE A 128 1.27 14.89 30.19
CA PHE A 128 2.12 14.75 29.01
C PHE A 128 2.10 16.02 28.13
N LEU A 129 2.55 17.13 28.70
CA LEU A 129 2.46 18.47 28.09
C LEU A 129 3.78 18.90 27.43
N TYR A 130 4.22 18.15 26.41
CA TYR A 130 5.49 18.38 25.69
C TYR A 130 5.33 19.38 24.55
N PRO A 131 6.34 20.23 24.21
CA PRO A 131 6.38 21.03 22.97
C PRO A 131 6.45 20.15 21.69
N HIS A 132 6.01 20.63 20.53
CA HIS A 132 6.01 19.88 19.26
C HIS A 132 7.40 19.38 18.85
N ASN A 133 8.44 20.18 19.14
CA ASN A 133 9.82 19.84 18.83
C ASN A 133 10.43 18.77 19.77
N ASP A 134 9.68 18.30 20.77
CA ASP A 134 10.03 17.19 21.63
C ASP A 134 9.36 15.91 21.12
N GLN A 135 10.15 14.87 20.86
CA GLN A 135 9.66 13.59 20.29
C GLN A 135 8.52 12.95 21.10
N ARG A 136 8.41 13.29 22.39
CA ARG A 136 7.33 12.82 23.26
C ARG A 136 5.98 13.44 22.91
N PHE A 137 5.94 14.55 22.18
CA PHE A 137 4.69 15.10 21.62
C PHE A 137 4.07 14.13 20.61
N GLN A 138 4.88 13.57 19.70
CA GLN A 138 4.42 12.55 18.75
C GLN A 138 3.93 11.28 19.45
N GLU A 139 4.52 10.92 20.59
CA GLU A 139 4.03 9.81 21.42
C GLU A 139 2.62 10.10 21.96
N VAL A 140 2.36 11.33 22.42
CA VAL A 140 1.03 11.75 22.90
C VAL A 140 0.00 11.75 21.77
N MET A 141 0.36 12.22 20.57
CA MET A 141 -0.47 12.11 19.36
C MET A 141 -0.88 10.66 19.08
N GLY A 142 0.11 9.76 19.05
CA GLY A 142 -0.09 8.33 18.84
C GLY A 142 -1.05 7.72 19.85
N TYR A 143 -0.89 8.05 21.14
CA TYR A 143 -1.77 7.53 22.19
C TYR A 143 -3.20 8.05 22.04
N TYR A 144 -3.38 9.38 21.94
CA TYR A 144 -4.71 9.99 21.91
C TYR A 144 -5.55 9.47 20.74
N TYR A 145 -5.00 9.50 19.52
CA TYR A 145 -5.72 9.06 18.33
C TYR A 145 -5.86 7.54 18.27
N GLY A 146 -4.86 6.79 18.71
CA GLY A 146 -4.94 5.33 18.74
C GLY A 146 -5.97 4.81 19.73
N ASP A 147 -6.04 5.43 20.92
CA ASP A 147 -7.01 5.10 21.95
C ASP A 147 -8.44 5.50 21.53
N ASP A 148 -8.67 6.73 21.04
CA ASP A 148 -10.01 7.16 20.61
C ASP A 148 -10.51 6.35 19.40
N TYR A 149 -9.67 6.09 18.40
CA TYR A 149 -10.05 5.33 17.22
C TYR A 149 -10.48 3.90 17.58
N ARG A 150 -9.64 3.18 18.33
CA ARG A 150 -9.94 1.80 18.73
C ARG A 150 -11.09 1.73 19.71
N HIS A 151 -11.29 2.73 20.57
CA HIS A 151 -12.49 2.84 21.39
C HIS A 151 -13.77 2.96 20.54
N LYS A 152 -13.76 3.74 19.46
CA LYS A 152 -14.90 3.82 18.54
C LYS A 152 -15.15 2.51 17.80
N LEU A 153 -14.11 1.77 17.43
CA LEU A 153 -14.26 0.41 16.90
C LEU A 153 -14.93 -0.52 17.92
N ASP A 154 -14.56 -0.42 19.20
CA ASP A 154 -15.17 -1.19 20.29
C ASP A 154 -16.65 -0.82 20.51
N GLN A 155 -16.99 0.47 20.50
CA GLN A 155 -18.38 0.93 20.54
C GLN A 155 -19.19 0.43 19.33
N ALA A 156 -18.55 0.29 18.17
CA ALA A 156 -19.13 -0.33 16.98
C ALA A 156 -19.12 -1.87 17.02
N SER A 157 -18.72 -2.49 18.15
CA SER A 157 -18.59 -3.94 18.32
C SER A 157 -17.73 -4.61 17.23
N SER A 158 -16.71 -3.88 16.79
CA SER A 158 -15.84 -4.25 15.66
C SER A 158 -14.36 -4.12 16.03
N LEU A 159 -14.05 -4.01 17.34
CA LEU A 159 -12.68 -3.99 17.83
C LEU A 159 -12.00 -5.33 17.52
N THR A 160 -11.00 -5.26 16.66
CA THR A 160 -10.08 -6.37 16.42
C THR A 160 -8.71 -5.79 16.04
N PRO A 161 -7.58 -6.37 16.48
CA PRO A 161 -7.50 -7.36 17.55
C PRO A 161 -8.07 -6.80 18.86
N ALA A 162 -8.48 -7.66 19.79
CA ALA A 162 -9.00 -7.22 21.08
C ALA A 162 -7.89 -6.68 22.02
N GLN A 163 -6.64 -7.11 21.79
CA GLN A 163 -5.49 -6.68 22.58
C GLN A 163 -5.03 -5.28 22.19
N PRO A 164 -4.31 -4.56 23.08
CA PRO A 164 -3.68 -3.30 22.72
C PRO A 164 -2.71 -3.46 21.55
N VAL A 165 -2.69 -2.48 20.64
CA VAL A 165 -1.69 -2.41 19.56
C VAL A 165 -0.55 -1.52 20.01
N VAL A 166 0.69 -1.95 19.77
CA VAL A 166 1.88 -1.15 20.10
C VAL A 166 2.07 -0.08 19.02
N ILE A 167 2.28 1.17 19.40
CA ILE A 167 2.65 2.26 18.48
C ILE A 167 4.06 2.69 18.84
N ILE A 168 5.01 2.49 17.92
CA ILE A 168 6.37 3.00 18.02
C ILE A 168 6.37 4.39 17.38
N ALA A 169 6.08 5.40 18.20
CA ALA A 169 6.17 6.79 17.78
C ALA A 169 7.65 7.18 17.70
N ASN A 170 8.06 7.75 16.56
CA ASN A 170 9.46 7.98 16.23
C ASN A 170 10.22 6.66 16.05
N CYS A 171 9.80 5.84 15.09
CA CYS A 171 10.60 4.69 14.66
C CYS A 171 11.70 5.13 13.68
N SER A 172 12.69 4.27 13.41
CA SER A 172 13.84 4.61 12.55
C SER A 172 13.54 4.69 11.06
N GLU A 173 12.28 4.47 10.67
CA GLU A 173 11.86 4.50 9.28
C GLU A 173 11.83 5.94 8.73
N GLN A 174 12.43 6.14 7.56
CA GLN A 174 12.50 7.44 6.89
C GLN A 174 11.42 7.53 5.81
N ASP A 175 10.69 8.64 5.83
CA ASP A 175 9.66 8.97 4.84
C ASP A 175 8.61 7.85 4.65
N ASN A 176 8.27 7.16 5.75
CA ASN A 176 7.22 6.16 5.77
C ASN A 176 6.59 5.95 7.17
N ALA A 177 5.40 5.36 7.17
CA ALA A 177 4.75 4.73 8.30
C ALA A 177 4.26 3.34 7.86
N TYR A 178 4.13 2.40 8.80
CA TYR A 178 3.61 1.08 8.47
C TYR A 178 3.07 0.35 9.70
N TYR A 179 2.12 -0.55 9.46
CA TYR A 179 1.76 -1.63 10.38
C TYR A 179 2.56 -2.90 10.09
N SER A 180 2.90 -3.64 11.13
CA SER A 180 3.50 -4.96 11.02
C SER A 180 3.00 -5.91 12.09
N ARG A 181 2.98 -7.19 11.73
CA ARG A 181 2.71 -8.31 12.62
C ARG A 181 3.94 -9.18 12.68
N GLN A 182 4.47 -9.40 13.89
CA GLN A 182 5.63 -10.25 14.12
C GLN A 182 5.35 -11.31 15.17
N VAL A 183 6.14 -12.38 15.15
CA VAL A 183 6.17 -13.36 16.24
C VAL A 183 7.42 -13.07 17.06
N ASP A 184 7.25 -12.78 18.34
CA ASP A 184 8.36 -12.49 19.23
C ASP A 184 9.11 -13.78 19.64
N SER A 185 10.18 -13.61 20.43
CA SER A 185 10.98 -14.74 20.92
C SER A 185 10.22 -15.76 21.79
N SER A 186 9.05 -15.37 22.33
CA SER A 186 8.17 -16.24 23.12
C SER A 186 7.14 -16.99 22.27
N GLY A 187 7.07 -16.70 20.97
CA GLY A 187 6.07 -17.24 20.06
C GLY A 187 4.76 -16.44 20.06
N GLN A 188 4.70 -15.29 20.75
CA GLN A 188 3.54 -14.43 20.77
C GLN A 188 3.49 -13.55 19.52
N VAL A 189 2.31 -13.45 18.91
CA VAL A 189 2.06 -12.47 17.85
C VAL A 189 1.98 -11.08 18.47
N ILE A 190 2.83 -10.17 18.01
CA ILE A 190 2.83 -8.76 18.36
C ILE A 190 2.43 -7.96 17.12
N ASP A 191 1.40 -7.16 17.29
CA ASP A 191 0.95 -6.15 16.34
C ASP A 191 1.56 -4.81 16.73
N TYR A 192 2.26 -4.17 15.79
CA TYR A 192 2.79 -2.83 16.01
C TYR A 192 2.64 -1.92 14.81
N VAL A 193 2.56 -0.62 15.10
CA VAL A 193 2.59 0.47 14.14
C VAL A 193 3.91 1.22 14.31
N CYS A 194 4.60 1.47 13.21
CA CYS A 194 5.82 2.25 13.13
C CYS A 194 5.47 3.62 12.53
N LEU A 195 5.65 4.70 13.28
CA LEU A 195 5.47 6.06 12.79
C LEU A 195 6.85 6.69 12.62
N GLY A 196 7.31 6.76 11.37
CA GLY A 196 8.62 7.27 11.02
C GLY A 196 8.74 8.79 11.07
N TYR A 197 9.82 9.28 10.49
CA TYR A 197 10.15 10.70 10.40
C TYR A 197 10.54 11.07 8.97
N SER A 198 10.57 12.36 8.64
CA SER A 198 11.03 12.76 7.31
C SER A 198 12.54 12.76 7.18
N GLY A 199 13.05 12.18 6.08
CA GLY A 199 14.43 12.38 5.64
C GLY A 199 14.68 13.77 5.05
N TYR A 200 13.63 14.47 4.61
CA TYR A 200 13.71 15.76 3.90
C TYR A 200 13.46 16.98 4.79
N THR A 201 12.54 16.88 5.74
CA THR A 201 12.18 17.99 6.63
C THR A 201 12.42 17.63 8.09
N THR A 202 13.52 18.13 8.64
CA THR A 202 13.89 17.94 10.05
C THR A 202 12.78 18.36 11.00
N GLY A 203 12.40 17.46 11.91
CA GLY A 203 11.38 17.71 12.93
C GLY A 203 9.94 17.45 12.48
N ALA A 204 9.74 16.98 11.24
CA ALA A 204 8.45 16.49 10.77
C ALA A 204 8.34 14.97 10.98
N TYR A 205 7.21 14.54 11.54
CA TYR A 205 6.94 13.14 11.85
C TYR A 205 5.58 12.71 11.30
N TYR A 206 5.45 11.45 10.90
CA TYR A 206 4.16 10.91 10.45
C TYR A 206 3.12 10.89 11.57
N ALA A 207 3.57 10.80 12.83
CA ALA A 207 2.72 10.92 14.01
C ALA A 207 2.10 12.31 14.22
N ASP A 208 2.53 13.35 13.47
CA ASP A 208 1.87 14.65 13.50
C ASP A 208 0.50 14.65 12.78
N ASP A 209 0.18 13.57 12.04
CA ASP A 209 -1.05 13.41 11.26
C ASP A 209 -1.88 12.21 11.77
N ALA A 210 -3.02 12.49 12.40
CA ALA A 210 -3.94 11.48 12.90
C ALA A 210 -4.47 10.55 11.80
N THR A 211 -4.53 11.02 10.55
CA THR A 211 -5.01 10.22 9.42
C THR A 211 -4.07 9.05 9.18
N VAL A 212 -2.76 9.30 9.32
CA VAL A 212 -1.73 8.26 9.20
C VAL A 212 -1.80 7.32 10.39
N ILE A 213 -1.89 7.83 11.62
CA ILE A 213 -2.02 6.98 12.83
C ILE A 213 -3.20 6.01 12.70
N THR A 214 -4.36 6.51 12.26
CA THR A 214 -5.58 5.71 12.12
C THR A 214 -5.54 4.77 10.94
N HIS A 215 -4.93 5.16 9.81
CA HIS A 215 -4.66 4.29 8.67
C HIS A 215 -3.82 3.07 9.09
N GLU A 216 -2.69 3.30 9.79
CA GLU A 216 -1.83 2.19 10.20
C GLU A 216 -2.51 1.27 11.22
N LEU A 217 -3.24 1.83 12.19
CA LEU A 217 -4.02 1.03 13.13
C LEU A 217 -5.16 0.27 12.45
N GLN A 218 -5.72 0.80 11.36
CA GLN A 218 -6.74 0.11 10.60
C GLN A 218 -6.17 -1.12 9.91
N HIS A 219 -4.92 -1.15 9.48
CA HIS A 219 -4.32 -2.39 8.96
C HIS A 219 -4.41 -3.53 9.98
N ALA A 220 -4.13 -3.27 11.27
CA ALA A 220 -4.29 -4.29 12.32
C ALA A 220 -5.73 -4.83 12.35
N THR A 221 -6.71 -3.93 12.29
CA THR A 221 -8.14 -4.30 12.28
C THR A 221 -8.51 -5.08 11.03
N THR A 222 -8.05 -4.64 9.85
CA THR A 222 -8.33 -5.28 8.56
C THR A 222 -7.76 -6.70 8.53
N VAL A 223 -6.49 -6.86 8.90
CA VAL A 223 -5.83 -8.17 8.89
C VAL A 223 -6.46 -9.11 9.91
N HIS A 224 -6.73 -8.67 11.15
CA HIS A 224 -7.39 -9.53 12.15
C HIS A 224 -8.86 -9.83 11.84
N SER A 225 -9.58 -8.92 11.17
CA SER A 225 -10.95 -9.18 10.69
C SER A 225 -10.97 -10.23 9.59
N TYR A 226 -9.95 -10.24 8.73
CA TYR A 226 -9.77 -11.27 7.73
C TYR A 226 -9.32 -12.57 8.38
N SER A 227 -8.14 -12.61 9.00
CA SER A 227 -7.60 -13.80 9.64
C SER A 227 -6.56 -13.50 10.72
N GLY A 228 -6.62 -14.25 11.82
CA GLY A 228 -5.54 -14.26 12.82
C GLY A 228 -4.25 -14.91 12.32
N LEU A 229 -4.32 -15.73 11.26
CA LEU A 229 -3.19 -16.52 10.73
C LEU A 229 -2.65 -16.02 9.39
N TYR A 230 -3.47 -15.34 8.59
CA TYR A 230 -3.13 -14.95 7.22
C TYR A 230 -3.18 -13.44 7.06
N ASP A 231 -2.20 -12.88 6.34
CA ASP A 231 -2.19 -11.48 5.94
C ASP A 231 -2.87 -11.28 4.58
N LEU A 232 -3.52 -10.13 4.41
CA LEU A 232 -4.00 -9.62 3.12
C LEU A 232 -2.89 -8.93 2.32
N ASN A 233 -1.85 -8.40 2.97
CA ASN A 233 -0.77 -7.66 2.34
C ASN A 233 0.39 -8.58 1.93
N GLN A 234 0.13 -9.55 1.07
CA GLN A 234 1.18 -10.48 0.65
C GLN A 234 2.03 -9.93 -0.49
N LEU A 235 1.60 -8.86 -1.17
CA LEU A 235 2.21 -8.34 -2.40
C LEU A 235 2.02 -6.84 -2.60
N TRP A 236 3.01 -6.24 -3.26
CA TRP A 236 2.97 -4.83 -3.67
C TRP A 236 2.05 -4.56 -4.88
N PHE A 237 1.48 -5.62 -5.49
CA PHE A 237 0.76 -5.58 -6.76
C PHE A 237 -0.46 -6.52 -6.80
N ASP A 238 -1.21 -6.63 -5.71
CA ASP A 238 -2.41 -7.45 -5.66
C ASP A 238 -3.66 -6.72 -5.16
N GLU A 239 -4.82 -7.26 -5.49
CA GLU A 239 -6.10 -6.68 -5.07
C GLU A 239 -6.33 -6.84 -3.56
N ALA A 240 -5.72 -7.83 -2.90
CA ALA A 240 -5.87 -8.04 -1.47
C ALA A 240 -5.15 -6.94 -0.67
N GLY A 241 -3.90 -6.65 -1.00
CA GLY A 241 -3.13 -5.53 -0.45
C GLY A 241 -3.74 -4.19 -0.83
N SER A 242 -4.13 -4.00 -2.09
CA SER A 242 -4.84 -2.78 -2.53
C SER A 242 -6.13 -2.54 -1.74
N MET A 243 -6.88 -3.60 -1.44
CA MET A 243 -8.08 -3.53 -0.62
C MET A 243 -7.75 -3.20 0.84
N ASN A 244 -6.65 -3.74 1.38
CA ASN A 244 -6.17 -3.40 2.72
C ASN A 244 -5.87 -1.89 2.83
N GLU A 245 -5.08 -1.36 1.89
CA GLU A 245 -4.83 0.08 1.75
C GLU A 245 -6.13 0.89 1.64
N ALA A 246 -7.06 0.42 0.82
CA ALA A 246 -8.30 1.14 0.56
C ALA A 246 -9.19 1.28 1.79
N ILE A 247 -9.26 0.21 2.58
CA ILE A 247 -10.01 0.16 3.82
C ILE A 247 -9.34 1.05 4.85
N SER A 248 -8.01 1.01 4.98
CA SER A 248 -7.25 1.88 5.88
C SER A 248 -7.46 3.36 5.56
N ASP A 249 -7.32 3.75 4.29
CA ASP A 249 -7.62 5.12 3.83
C ASP A 249 -9.05 5.53 4.16
N PHE A 250 -10.02 4.69 3.79
CA PHE A 250 -11.44 5.00 3.97
C PHE A 250 -11.80 5.16 5.45
N MET A 251 -11.34 4.25 6.32
CA MET A 251 -11.71 4.25 7.73
C MET A 251 -11.12 5.44 8.47
N ALA A 252 -9.89 5.83 8.13
CA ALA A 252 -9.26 7.06 8.63
C ALA A 252 -10.08 8.30 8.23
N LEU A 253 -10.39 8.45 6.94
CA LEU A 253 -11.20 9.56 6.43
C LEU A 253 -12.59 9.63 7.09
N MET A 254 -13.25 8.48 7.22
CA MET A 254 -14.57 8.38 7.83
C MET A 254 -14.52 8.75 9.32
N TYR A 255 -13.52 8.27 10.06
CA TYR A 255 -13.33 8.57 11.48
C TYR A 255 -13.12 10.08 11.73
N GLU A 256 -12.35 10.74 10.87
CA GLU A 256 -12.00 12.15 11.03
C GLU A 256 -13.04 13.12 10.48
N ALA A 257 -13.93 12.66 9.59
CA ALA A 257 -14.90 13.50 8.90
C ALA A 257 -15.67 14.51 9.79
N PRO A 258 -16.08 14.19 11.04
CA PRO A 258 -16.75 15.17 11.92
C PRO A 258 -15.86 16.32 12.39
N SER A 259 -14.54 16.10 12.42
CA SER A 259 -13.55 17.03 12.95
C SER A 259 -12.89 17.89 11.86
N VAL A 260 -13.12 17.57 10.58
CA VAL A 260 -12.60 18.32 9.43
C VAL A 260 -13.50 19.54 9.16
N PRO A 261 -12.99 20.78 9.24
CA PRO A 261 -13.77 21.98 8.90
C PRO A 261 -14.18 21.99 7.42
N GLY A 262 -15.33 22.58 7.09
CA GLY A 262 -15.83 22.64 5.72
C GLY A 262 -14.95 23.41 4.72
N SER A 263 -13.92 24.13 5.19
CA SER A 263 -12.89 24.75 4.34
C SER A 263 -11.83 23.75 3.83
N PHE A 264 -11.86 22.51 4.30
CA PHE A 264 -11.00 21.43 3.84
C PHE A 264 -11.84 20.38 3.12
N ASP A 265 -11.27 19.78 2.07
CA ASP A 265 -11.88 18.61 1.45
C ASP A 265 -11.69 17.41 2.39
N LEU A 266 -12.80 16.95 2.96
CA LEU A 266 -12.87 15.79 3.85
C LEU A 266 -12.51 14.46 3.18
N LYS A 267 -12.42 14.41 1.85
CA LYS A 267 -11.98 13.23 1.07
C LYS A 267 -10.47 13.23 0.82
N LEU A 268 -9.78 14.31 1.19
CA LEU A 268 -8.34 14.40 1.05
C LEU A 268 -7.66 13.58 2.16
N PHE A 269 -7.09 12.42 1.79
CA PHE A 269 -6.36 11.58 2.73
C PHE A 269 -4.99 12.21 3.05
N SER A 270 -4.67 12.32 4.34
CA SER A 270 -3.41 12.80 4.91
C SER A 270 -2.85 14.05 4.20
N ARG A 271 -3.35 15.20 4.65
CA ARG A 271 -2.97 16.53 4.11
C ARG A 271 -1.56 16.94 4.52
N TRP A 272 -1.07 16.33 5.60
CA TRP A 272 0.17 16.71 6.27
C TRP A 272 1.33 15.77 5.93
N ALA A 273 1.14 14.45 6.07
CA ALA A 273 2.25 13.52 6.23
C ALA A 273 2.44 12.48 5.10
N LEU A 274 1.40 12.00 4.43
CA LEU A 274 1.57 10.89 3.47
C LEU A 274 2.26 11.41 2.18
N GLY A 275 3.33 10.74 1.73
CA GLY A 275 4.27 11.25 0.71
C GLY A 275 5.57 11.78 1.32
N THR A 276 6.22 12.77 0.70
CA THR A 276 7.42 13.42 1.26
C THR A 276 7.06 14.71 1.99
N PHE A 277 7.62 14.93 3.18
CA PHE A 277 7.51 16.25 3.82
C PHE A 277 8.41 17.24 3.08
N MET A 278 7.80 18.02 2.20
CA MET A 278 8.47 19.11 1.49
C MET A 278 8.34 20.42 2.29
N ALA A 279 9.37 21.27 2.23
CA ALA A 279 9.35 22.58 2.89
C ALA A 279 8.30 23.55 2.31
N THR A 280 7.75 23.23 1.14
CA THR A 280 6.71 24.01 0.44
C THR A 280 5.33 23.39 0.66
N SER A 281 4.35 24.24 0.98
CA SER A 281 2.99 23.78 1.25
C SER A 281 2.31 23.14 0.04
N ALA A 282 2.63 23.63 -1.16
CA ALA A 282 2.08 23.15 -2.40
C ALA A 282 2.41 21.67 -2.66
N ASP A 283 3.44 21.09 -2.02
CA ASP A 283 3.99 19.80 -2.42
C ASP A 283 3.80 18.60 -1.49
N ARG A 284 2.91 18.69 -0.49
CA ARG A 284 2.69 17.66 0.53
C ARG A 284 1.35 16.92 0.39
N GLY A 285 1.22 15.80 1.09
CA GLY A 285 0.03 14.94 1.16
C GLY A 285 -0.04 13.93 0.01
N ALA A 286 -0.56 12.73 0.29
CA ALA A 286 -0.37 11.60 -0.63
C ALA A 286 -1.29 11.62 -1.83
N ARG A 287 -2.35 12.43 -1.79
CA ARG A 287 -3.34 12.46 -2.84
C ARG A 287 -3.91 13.85 -2.90
N ARG A 288 -3.19 14.83 -3.49
CA ARG A 288 -3.66 16.23 -3.65
C ARG A 288 -5.07 16.35 -4.27
N CYS A 289 -5.57 15.26 -4.85
CA CYS A 289 -6.96 15.08 -5.24
C CYS A 289 -7.47 13.77 -4.63
N PRO A 290 -8.71 13.72 -4.12
CA PRO A 290 -9.39 12.44 -3.91
C PRO A 290 -9.56 11.77 -5.28
N ALA A 291 -8.58 10.96 -5.68
CA ALA A 291 -8.52 10.26 -6.97
C ALA A 291 -9.67 9.25 -7.18
N TYR A 292 -10.67 9.30 -6.31
CA TYR A 292 -11.84 8.44 -6.23
C TYR A 292 -13.16 9.23 -6.20
N ASP A 293 -13.16 10.58 -6.14
CA ASP A 293 -14.36 11.42 -6.07
C ASP A 293 -14.58 12.30 -7.31
N SER A 294 -15.77 12.21 -7.90
CA SER A 294 -16.16 12.99 -9.09
C SER A 294 -16.68 14.37 -8.89
N THR A 295 -16.86 14.74 -7.64
CA THR A 295 -17.49 16.00 -7.28
C THR A 295 -16.51 17.00 -6.66
N SER A 296 -15.26 16.60 -6.39
CA SER A 296 -14.22 17.48 -5.85
C SER A 296 -13.88 18.58 -6.86
N GLY A 297 -14.21 19.82 -6.53
CA GLY A 297 -14.01 21.00 -7.38
C GLY A 297 -12.58 21.55 -7.39
N SER A 298 -12.20 22.11 -8.54
CA SER A 298 -11.20 23.16 -8.86
C SER A 298 -9.76 23.17 -8.33
N ASP A 299 -9.41 22.61 -7.17
CA ASP A 299 -8.02 22.69 -6.65
C ASP A 299 -7.08 21.59 -7.16
N CYS A 300 -7.63 20.68 -7.95
CA CYS A 300 -6.85 19.78 -8.78
C CYS A 300 -6.18 20.48 -9.98
N GLY A 301 -5.94 21.78 -9.97
CA GLY A 301 -5.54 22.62 -11.13
C GLY A 301 -4.40 22.11 -12.02
N THR A 302 -3.35 21.49 -11.45
CA THR A 302 -2.28 20.84 -12.24
C THR A 302 -2.71 19.51 -12.86
N TYR A 303 -3.75 18.91 -12.30
CA TYR A 303 -4.56 17.82 -12.83
C TYR A 303 -5.84 18.31 -13.55
N SER A 304 -6.15 19.61 -13.59
CA SER A 304 -7.41 20.16 -14.13
C SER A 304 -7.17 21.44 -14.90
N GLY A 305 -6.28 21.38 -15.89
CA GLY A 305 -6.01 22.47 -16.84
C GLY A 305 -7.21 22.93 -17.68
N SER A 306 -8.43 22.42 -17.47
CA SER A 306 -9.65 23.10 -17.91
C SER A 306 -10.84 22.68 -17.05
N ALA A 307 -11.74 23.63 -16.78
CA ALA A 307 -12.91 23.51 -15.91
C ALA A 307 -14.06 22.64 -16.47
N THR A 308 -13.72 21.58 -17.21
CA THR A 308 -14.71 20.61 -17.70
C THR A 308 -14.19 19.22 -17.37
N PRO A 309 -14.95 18.36 -16.66
CA PRO A 309 -14.63 16.95 -16.60
C PRO A 309 -14.71 16.41 -18.03
N VAL A 310 -13.56 16.29 -18.71
CA VAL A 310 -13.53 15.85 -20.11
C VAL A 310 -13.96 14.37 -20.24
N PHE A 311 -13.98 13.62 -19.12
CA PHE A 311 -14.28 12.19 -19.12
C PHE A 311 -15.43 11.83 -18.16
N SER A 312 -16.64 11.75 -18.72
CA SER A 312 -17.83 11.19 -18.06
C SER A 312 -18.03 9.73 -18.47
N ALA A 313 -18.31 8.84 -17.51
CA ALA A 313 -18.70 7.45 -17.78
C ALA A 313 -19.92 7.34 -18.71
N LEU A 314 -20.75 8.38 -18.79
CA LEU A 314 -21.93 8.41 -19.66
C LEU A 314 -21.59 8.64 -21.15
N ASN A 315 -20.46 9.28 -21.44
CA ASN A 315 -20.13 9.73 -22.80
C ASN A 315 -18.95 8.95 -23.43
N ASN A 316 -18.30 8.07 -22.67
CA ASN A 316 -17.11 7.36 -23.12
C ASN A 316 -17.43 5.93 -23.53
N ARG A 317 -16.80 5.48 -24.63
CA ARG A 317 -16.91 4.10 -25.13
C ARG A 317 -16.18 3.06 -24.25
N VAL A 318 -15.34 3.51 -23.31
CA VAL A 318 -14.59 2.69 -22.34
C VAL A 318 -15.18 2.93 -20.96
N SER A 319 -15.56 1.85 -20.26
CA SER A 319 -16.01 1.96 -18.87
C SER A 319 -14.86 2.35 -17.95
N TYR A 320 -15.13 3.26 -17.01
CA TYR A 320 -14.20 3.66 -15.96
C TYR A 320 -14.43 2.90 -14.65
N SER A 321 -15.46 2.07 -14.61
CA SER A 321 -15.70 1.12 -13.53
C SER A 321 -14.71 -0.05 -13.66
N TYR A 322 -14.40 -0.69 -12.55
CA TYR A 322 -13.72 -1.96 -12.57
C TYR A 322 -14.57 -3.01 -13.34
N PRO A 323 -13.98 -4.02 -14.03
CA PRO A 323 -12.55 -4.26 -14.26
C PRO A 323 -11.95 -3.47 -15.43
N ASP A 324 -12.77 -2.79 -16.24
CA ASP A 324 -12.32 -2.12 -17.47
C ASP A 324 -11.45 -0.86 -17.16
N GLY A 325 -11.88 -0.06 -16.19
CA GLY A 325 -11.23 1.19 -15.75
C GLY A 325 -10.32 1.04 -14.54
N LEU A 326 -9.33 1.95 -14.39
CA LEU A 326 -8.39 1.97 -13.26
C LEU A 326 -8.94 2.69 -12.01
N GLY A 327 -10.24 2.86 -11.90
CA GLY A 327 -10.80 3.87 -11.01
C GLY A 327 -10.68 5.27 -11.63
N TRP A 328 -11.46 6.19 -11.08
CA TRP A 328 -11.83 7.47 -11.65
C TRP A 328 -11.62 8.53 -10.55
N PRO A 329 -11.08 9.75 -10.82
CA PRO A 329 -10.69 10.34 -12.11
C PRO A 329 -9.17 10.41 -12.37
N TYR A 330 -8.83 10.72 -13.63
CA TYR A 330 -7.46 11.07 -14.06
C TYR A 330 -7.31 12.58 -14.32
N PRO A 331 -6.06 13.11 -14.31
CA PRO A 331 -5.79 14.48 -14.70
C PRO A 331 -6.27 14.83 -16.11
N ALA A 332 -6.82 16.02 -16.29
CA ALA A 332 -7.11 16.69 -17.55
C ALA A 332 -5.88 16.90 -18.44
N SER A 333 -4.65 16.77 -17.91
CA SER A 333 -3.43 16.76 -18.72
C SER A 333 -3.31 15.48 -19.56
N PHE A 334 -4.08 14.43 -19.26
CA PHE A 334 -4.27 13.33 -20.18
C PHE A 334 -5.14 13.78 -21.36
N THR A 335 -4.47 13.98 -22.49
CA THR A 335 -5.09 14.34 -23.76
C THR A 335 -5.93 13.22 -24.39
N SER A 336 -5.84 11.99 -23.86
CA SER A 336 -6.65 10.84 -24.30
C SER A 336 -6.70 9.70 -23.27
N VAL A 337 -7.71 8.82 -23.39
CA VAL A 337 -7.83 7.57 -22.60
C VAL A 337 -6.57 6.70 -22.76
N LYS A 338 -6.01 6.63 -23.97
CA LYS A 338 -4.76 5.89 -24.22
C LYS A 338 -3.60 6.43 -23.39
N THR A 339 -3.44 7.75 -23.30
CA THR A 339 -2.35 8.37 -22.53
C THR A 339 -2.47 8.01 -21.05
N ALA A 340 -3.68 7.98 -20.50
CA ALA A 340 -3.91 7.53 -19.12
C ALA A 340 -3.49 6.06 -18.95
N PHE A 341 -3.96 5.16 -19.83
CA PHE A 341 -3.61 3.73 -19.77
C PHE A 341 -2.11 3.45 -19.99
N THR A 342 -1.40 4.21 -20.83
CA THR A 342 0.02 3.95 -21.12
C THR A 342 0.97 4.61 -20.13
N ASN A 343 0.58 5.72 -19.51
CA ASN A 343 1.47 6.48 -18.63
C ASN A 343 1.33 6.10 -17.16
N TYR A 344 0.19 5.54 -16.74
CA TYR A 344 -0.04 5.10 -15.36
C TYR A 344 0.48 3.68 -15.11
N SER A 345 1.78 3.49 -15.30
CA SER A 345 2.44 2.19 -15.05
C SER A 345 2.38 1.72 -13.60
N SER A 346 2.15 2.62 -12.65
CA SER A 346 1.98 2.32 -11.22
C SER A 346 0.54 2.02 -10.85
N GLN A 347 -0.41 1.95 -11.80
CA GLN A 347 -1.82 1.61 -11.52
C GLN A 347 -1.98 0.27 -10.79
N GLU A 348 -0.98 -0.60 -10.91
CA GLU A 348 -0.95 -1.92 -10.30
C GLU A 348 -0.45 -1.90 -8.86
N GLU A 349 0.20 -0.80 -8.46
CA GLU A 349 0.69 -0.62 -7.10
C GLU A 349 -0.51 -0.52 -6.15
N ILE A 350 -0.42 -1.19 -5.01
CA ILE A 350 -1.52 -1.30 -4.04
C ILE A 350 -2.12 0.06 -3.66
N HIS A 351 -1.29 1.09 -3.43
CA HIS A 351 -1.77 2.42 -3.07
C HIS A 351 -2.59 3.08 -4.18
N ASN A 352 -2.26 2.84 -5.46
CA ASN A 352 -3.00 3.43 -6.57
C ASN A 352 -4.32 2.68 -6.83
N ALA A 353 -4.25 1.34 -6.89
CA ALA A 353 -5.40 0.48 -7.11
C ALA A 353 -6.44 0.56 -5.97
N SER A 354 -6.01 0.89 -4.75
CA SER A 354 -6.88 1.10 -3.59
C SER A 354 -8.02 2.09 -3.82
N SER A 355 -7.79 3.11 -4.67
CA SER A 355 -8.73 4.21 -4.92
C SER A 355 -10.13 3.74 -5.35
N ILE A 356 -10.21 2.62 -6.09
CA ILE A 356 -11.47 2.02 -6.53
C ILE A 356 -12.33 1.63 -5.32
N VAL A 357 -11.73 0.93 -4.36
CA VAL A 357 -12.42 0.43 -3.17
C VAL A 357 -12.65 1.58 -2.20
N THR A 358 -11.70 2.49 -2.00
CA THR A 358 -11.87 3.69 -1.14
C THR A 358 -13.06 4.54 -1.59
N GLY A 359 -13.16 4.83 -2.89
CA GLY A 359 -14.29 5.59 -3.44
C GLY A 359 -15.63 4.87 -3.27
N SER A 360 -15.65 3.56 -3.50
CA SER A 360 -16.85 2.75 -3.31
C SER A 360 -17.33 2.78 -1.85
N LEU A 361 -16.41 2.63 -0.89
CA LEU A 361 -16.73 2.68 0.53
C LEU A 361 -17.17 4.08 0.96
N TRP A 362 -16.54 5.13 0.42
CA TRP A 362 -16.93 6.52 0.67
C TRP A 362 -18.37 6.82 0.21
N GLU A 363 -18.73 6.36 -0.99
CA GLU A 363 -20.08 6.50 -1.54
C GLU A 363 -21.12 5.69 -0.76
N ILE A 364 -20.77 4.47 -0.33
CA ILE A 364 -21.61 3.66 0.57
C ILE A 364 -21.87 4.43 1.87
N TYR A 365 -20.82 4.90 2.55
CA TYR A 365 -20.94 5.68 3.78
C TYR A 365 -21.81 6.93 3.58
N SER A 366 -21.60 7.66 2.49
CA SER A 366 -22.38 8.86 2.16
C SER A 366 -23.86 8.53 1.94
N ALA A 367 -24.16 7.43 1.25
CA ALA A 367 -25.53 6.98 1.02
C ALA A 367 -26.20 6.50 2.31
N LEU A 368 -25.51 5.74 3.15
CA LEU A 368 -26.00 5.33 4.47
C LEU A 368 -26.28 6.57 5.33
N LYS A 369 -25.35 7.53 5.39
CA LYS A 369 -25.56 8.79 6.11
C LYS A 369 -26.81 9.53 5.61
N SER A 370 -27.02 9.60 4.29
CA SER A 370 -28.23 10.19 3.71
C SER A 370 -29.51 9.45 4.10
N ASN A 371 -29.51 8.12 4.07
CA ASN A 371 -30.65 7.29 4.46
C ASN A 371 -31.01 7.43 5.94
N HIS A 372 -30.02 7.76 6.78
CA HIS A 372 -30.15 7.96 8.21
C HIS A 372 -30.15 9.45 8.60
N ALA A 373 -30.81 10.29 7.81
CA ALA A 373 -31.06 11.72 8.08
C ALA A 373 -29.80 12.57 8.34
N GLY A 374 -28.66 12.18 7.77
CA GLY A 374 -27.39 12.87 7.96
C GLY A 374 -26.61 12.42 9.20
N ASP A 375 -27.08 11.42 9.94
CA ASP A 375 -26.42 10.95 11.18
C ASP A 375 -25.09 10.24 10.87
N HIS A 376 -24.00 10.91 11.22
CA HIS A 376 -22.65 10.38 11.09
C HIS A 376 -22.43 9.13 11.95
N THR A 377 -22.89 9.12 13.20
CA THR A 377 -22.60 8.02 14.14
C THR A 377 -23.27 6.73 13.68
N THR A 378 -24.52 6.81 13.24
CA THR A 378 -25.23 5.64 12.67
C THR A 378 -24.54 5.16 11.40
N ALA A 379 -24.22 6.05 10.46
CA ALA A 379 -23.55 5.66 9.21
C ALA A 379 -22.15 5.09 9.43
N TYR A 380 -21.38 5.66 10.38
CA TYR A 380 -20.08 5.14 10.81
C TYR A 380 -20.24 3.71 11.33
N ASN A 381 -21.10 3.50 12.32
CA ASN A 381 -21.29 2.19 12.94
C ASN A 381 -21.77 1.13 11.94
N LEU A 382 -22.68 1.48 11.03
CA LEU A 382 -23.11 0.60 9.96
C LEU A 382 -21.95 0.30 9.00
N THR A 383 -21.15 1.28 8.61
CA THR A 383 -20.09 1.02 7.63
C THR A 383 -18.94 0.19 8.23
N VAL A 384 -18.51 0.51 9.46
CA VAL A 384 -17.48 -0.25 10.20
C VAL A 384 -17.88 -1.72 10.33
N LYS A 385 -19.11 -1.99 10.79
CA LYS A 385 -19.60 -3.37 10.93
C LYS A 385 -19.70 -4.08 9.58
N LEU A 386 -20.18 -3.38 8.54
CA LEU A 386 -20.31 -3.96 7.21
C LEU A 386 -18.95 -4.42 6.66
N VAL A 387 -17.94 -3.54 6.75
CA VAL A 387 -16.58 -3.82 6.24
C VAL A 387 -15.94 -4.98 7.01
N THR A 388 -15.95 -4.93 8.34
CA THR A 388 -15.33 -5.97 9.18
C THR A 388 -16.02 -7.34 9.00
N GLN A 389 -17.35 -7.37 8.91
CA GLN A 389 -18.09 -8.61 8.64
C GLN A 389 -17.86 -9.13 7.22
N ALA A 390 -17.67 -8.25 6.23
CA ALA A 390 -17.36 -8.66 4.86
C ALA A 390 -15.97 -9.31 4.79
N LEU A 391 -14.97 -8.69 5.43
CA LEU A 391 -13.60 -9.23 5.52
C LEU A 391 -13.57 -10.64 6.09
N ALA A 392 -14.31 -10.91 7.16
CA ALA A 392 -14.39 -12.22 7.81
C ALA A 392 -14.99 -13.34 6.93
N THR A 393 -15.60 -12.99 5.80
CA THR A 393 -16.25 -13.94 4.88
C THR A 393 -15.51 -14.11 3.56
N LEU A 394 -14.41 -13.38 3.40
CA LEU A 394 -13.55 -13.52 2.23
C LEU A 394 -12.88 -14.89 2.20
N PRO A 395 -12.61 -15.44 1.02
CA PRO A 395 -11.96 -16.73 0.90
C PRO A 395 -10.53 -16.67 1.45
N MET A 396 -10.18 -17.65 2.27
CA MET A 396 -8.82 -17.83 2.80
C MET A 396 -7.92 -18.54 1.78
N PRO A 397 -6.59 -18.38 1.88
CA PRO A 397 -5.64 -19.24 1.17
C PRO A 397 -5.81 -20.70 1.61
N ILE A 398 -5.58 -21.66 0.72
CA ILE A 398 -5.73 -23.10 1.04
C ILE A 398 -4.52 -23.61 1.83
N SER A 399 -3.33 -23.04 1.56
CA SER A 399 -2.10 -23.27 2.30
C SER A 399 -1.50 -21.96 2.84
N SER A 400 -0.62 -22.05 3.85
CA SER A 400 0.11 -20.87 4.36
C SER A 400 1.09 -20.26 3.38
N LEU A 401 1.40 -20.99 2.31
CA LEU A 401 2.22 -20.50 1.23
C LEU A 401 1.33 -19.81 0.16
N ASP A 402 0.04 -20.16 0.08
CA ASP A 402 -0.84 -19.69 -0.99
C ASP A 402 -1.14 -18.20 -0.82
N ARG A 403 -1.25 -17.51 -1.96
CA ARG A 403 -1.67 -16.11 -1.97
C ARG A 403 -3.14 -15.96 -1.58
N SER A 404 -3.47 -14.79 -1.06
CA SER A 404 -4.85 -14.38 -0.83
C SER A 404 -5.66 -14.45 -2.14
N PRO A 405 -6.73 -15.28 -2.19
CA PRO A 405 -7.61 -15.39 -3.36
C PRO A 405 -8.67 -14.27 -3.42
N VAL A 406 -8.49 -13.25 -2.58
CA VAL A 406 -9.33 -12.06 -2.51
C VAL A 406 -9.23 -11.25 -3.79
N THR A 407 -10.38 -10.69 -4.18
CA THR A 407 -10.53 -9.79 -5.33
C THR A 407 -11.51 -8.69 -4.97
N PHE A 408 -11.45 -7.55 -5.67
CA PHE A 408 -12.37 -6.45 -5.42
C PHE A 408 -13.83 -6.84 -5.64
N ILE A 409 -14.11 -7.67 -6.65
CA ILE A 409 -15.47 -8.20 -6.91
C ILE A 409 -15.96 -9.08 -5.77
N LYS A 410 -15.13 -9.99 -5.26
CA LYS A 410 -15.52 -10.84 -4.12
C LYS A 410 -15.77 -10.02 -2.87
N PHE A 411 -15.00 -8.95 -2.65
CA PHE A 411 -15.26 -8.01 -1.57
C PHE A 411 -16.58 -7.25 -1.75
N GLY A 412 -16.86 -6.73 -2.95
CA GLY A 412 -18.16 -6.12 -3.27
C GLY A 412 -19.33 -7.06 -3.03
N GLN A 413 -19.21 -8.32 -3.46
CA GLN A 413 -20.22 -9.37 -3.20
C GLN A 413 -20.38 -9.66 -1.71
N ALA A 414 -19.28 -9.71 -0.96
CA ALA A 414 -19.30 -9.90 0.49
C ALA A 414 -20.02 -8.74 1.20
N LEU A 415 -19.78 -7.49 0.80
CA LEU A 415 -20.50 -6.32 1.32
C LEU A 415 -22.02 -6.45 1.10
N ILE A 416 -22.47 -6.77 -0.12
CA ILE A 416 -23.90 -6.95 -0.41
C ILE A 416 -24.51 -8.07 0.43
N SER A 417 -23.83 -9.23 0.48
CA SER A 417 -24.25 -10.39 1.25
C SER A 417 -24.38 -10.08 2.74
N ARG A 418 -23.39 -9.38 3.32
CA ARG A 418 -23.38 -9.03 4.74
C ARG A 418 -24.41 -7.97 5.09
N ALA A 419 -24.62 -6.95 4.25
CA ALA A 419 -25.67 -5.97 4.46
C ALA A 419 -27.06 -6.64 4.59
N SER A 420 -27.33 -7.64 3.74
CA SER A 420 -28.55 -8.45 3.83
C SER A 420 -28.60 -9.28 5.12
N ALA A 421 -27.53 -10.03 5.42
CA ALA A 421 -27.46 -10.89 6.60
C ALA A 421 -27.56 -10.12 7.94
N MET A 422 -27.11 -8.87 7.96
CA MET A 422 -27.17 -7.98 9.12
C MET A 422 -28.48 -7.18 9.22
N ASN A 423 -29.47 -7.46 8.35
CA ASN A 423 -30.77 -6.80 8.34
C ASN A 423 -30.70 -5.28 8.13
N TYR A 424 -29.83 -4.81 7.23
CA TYR A 424 -29.82 -3.40 6.84
C TYR A 424 -31.17 -3.03 6.24
N SER A 425 -31.59 -1.76 6.31
CA SER A 425 -32.87 -1.38 5.73
C SER A 425 -32.89 -1.64 4.21
N PRO A 426 -34.06 -1.86 3.57
CA PRO A 426 -34.12 -2.04 2.13
C PRO A 426 -33.49 -0.87 1.34
N GLY A 427 -33.61 0.36 1.85
CA GLY A 427 -32.96 1.54 1.28
C GLY A 427 -31.44 1.47 1.35
N ASP A 428 -30.88 1.02 2.49
CA ASP A 428 -29.44 0.84 2.67
C ASP A 428 -28.88 -0.26 1.74
N GLN A 429 -29.55 -1.41 1.68
CA GLN A 429 -29.16 -2.51 0.80
C GLN A 429 -29.17 -2.09 -0.67
N SER A 430 -30.21 -1.35 -1.10
CA SER A 430 -30.32 -0.81 -2.46
C SER A 430 -29.19 0.17 -2.77
N SER A 431 -28.89 1.10 -1.86
CA SER A 431 -27.79 2.07 -2.04
C SER A 431 -26.43 1.38 -2.15
N ILE A 432 -26.14 0.41 -1.27
CA ILE A 432 -24.90 -0.37 -1.30
C ILE A 432 -24.75 -1.11 -2.64
N SER A 433 -25.79 -1.84 -3.06
CA SER A 433 -25.77 -2.57 -4.33
C SER A 433 -25.60 -1.63 -5.53
N THR A 434 -26.23 -0.46 -5.50
CA THR A 434 -26.14 0.54 -6.58
C THR A 434 -24.73 1.07 -6.71
N VAL A 435 -24.10 1.51 -5.61
CA VAL A 435 -22.72 2.01 -5.61
C VAL A 435 -21.75 0.93 -6.13
N LEU A 436 -21.84 -0.29 -5.61
CA LEU A 436 -20.96 -1.38 -6.02
C LEU A 436 -21.16 -1.77 -7.48
N THR A 437 -22.38 -1.68 -8.01
CA THR A 437 -22.64 -1.90 -9.44
C THR A 437 -22.05 -0.78 -10.29
N GLN A 438 -22.24 0.48 -9.90
CA GLN A 438 -21.69 1.65 -10.61
C GLN A 438 -20.16 1.64 -10.63
N ARG A 439 -19.53 1.18 -9.56
CA ARG A 439 -18.06 1.03 -9.45
C ARG A 439 -17.55 -0.28 -10.07
N GLY A 440 -18.45 -1.16 -10.52
CA GLY A 440 -18.12 -2.41 -11.18
C GLY A 440 -17.55 -3.49 -10.26
N LEU A 441 -17.77 -3.34 -8.95
CA LEU A 441 -17.45 -4.32 -7.91
C LEU A 441 -18.57 -5.37 -7.74
N SER A 442 -19.69 -5.18 -8.43
CA SER A 442 -20.77 -6.16 -8.57
C SER A 442 -21.40 -6.03 -9.95
N GLY A 443 -22.00 -7.10 -10.46
CA GLY A 443 -22.65 -7.09 -11.78
C GLY A 443 -21.70 -6.92 -12.98
N ALA A 444 -20.37 -6.95 -12.76
CA ALA A 444 -19.39 -6.87 -13.83
C ALA A 444 -19.55 -8.04 -14.82
N ASN A 445 -19.37 -7.74 -16.11
CA ASN A 445 -19.36 -8.75 -17.16
C ASN A 445 -18.33 -9.85 -16.84
N GLN A 446 -18.76 -11.10 -17.00
CA GLN A 446 -17.92 -12.25 -16.71
C GLN A 446 -17.19 -12.70 -17.97
N LEU A 447 -15.92 -13.07 -17.83
CA LEU A 447 -15.18 -13.77 -18.88
C LEU A 447 -15.81 -15.16 -19.10
N SER A 448 -15.85 -15.59 -20.36
CA SER A 448 -16.23 -16.95 -20.70
C SER A 448 -15.07 -17.92 -20.48
N ALA A 449 -15.35 -19.22 -20.38
CA ALA A 449 -14.30 -20.23 -20.47
C ALA A 449 -13.50 -20.08 -21.79
N GLY A 450 -12.20 -20.37 -21.75
CA GLY A 450 -11.30 -20.23 -22.90
C GLY A 450 -10.91 -18.78 -23.24
N TRP A 451 -11.06 -17.84 -22.31
CA TRP A 451 -10.71 -16.43 -22.52
C TRP A 451 -9.19 -16.20 -22.71
N ALA A 452 -8.34 -17.04 -22.14
CA ALA A 452 -6.89 -16.88 -22.18
C ALA A 452 -6.26 -17.79 -23.26
N SER A 453 -5.30 -17.24 -23.99
CA SER A 453 -4.37 -18.02 -24.83
C SER A 453 -2.96 -17.42 -24.78
N VAL A 454 -1.98 -18.12 -25.37
CA VAL A 454 -0.60 -17.62 -25.48
C VAL A 454 -0.58 -16.30 -26.26
N GLY A 455 0.01 -15.26 -25.67
CA GLY A 455 0.25 -13.97 -26.31
C GLY A 455 1.38 -14.03 -27.33
N THR A 456 1.70 -12.89 -27.92
CA THR A 456 2.78 -12.84 -28.93
C THR A 456 4.17 -13.00 -28.30
N GLY A 457 4.34 -12.61 -27.03
CA GLY A 457 5.61 -12.72 -26.29
C GLY A 457 6.76 -11.94 -26.93
N SER A 458 7.98 -12.44 -26.72
CA SER A 458 9.22 -11.88 -27.27
C SER A 458 9.72 -12.66 -28.49
N SER A 459 10.63 -12.07 -29.28
CA SER A 459 11.24 -12.74 -30.42
C SER A 459 12.15 -13.88 -29.93
N GLY A 460 11.66 -15.12 -29.99
CA GLY A 460 12.41 -16.32 -29.60
C GLY A 460 11.68 -17.21 -28.59
N THR A 461 10.84 -16.62 -27.75
CA THR A 461 10.03 -17.34 -26.75
C THR A 461 8.56 -16.89 -26.84
N PRO A 462 7.74 -17.51 -27.72
CA PRO A 462 6.34 -17.13 -27.87
C PRO A 462 5.59 -17.15 -26.54
N GLY A 463 4.91 -16.06 -26.22
CA GLY A 463 4.17 -15.89 -24.97
C GLY A 463 5.01 -15.67 -23.71
N VAL A 464 6.34 -15.74 -23.76
CA VAL A 464 7.20 -15.50 -22.59
C VAL A 464 8.13 -14.33 -22.87
N ARG A 465 8.42 -13.54 -21.84
CA ARG A 465 9.57 -12.62 -21.86
C ARG A 465 10.57 -13.10 -20.84
N VAL A 466 11.82 -13.27 -21.26
CA VAL A 466 12.94 -13.62 -20.42
C VAL A 466 13.87 -12.42 -20.30
N LEU A 467 14.25 -12.08 -19.08
CA LEU A 467 15.35 -11.16 -18.79
C LEU A 467 16.46 -11.94 -18.09
N ASP A 468 17.58 -12.04 -18.80
CA ASP A 468 18.79 -12.81 -18.50
C ASP A 468 20.02 -11.90 -18.22
N SER A 469 19.92 -10.61 -18.55
CA SER A 469 20.96 -9.58 -18.32
C SER A 469 21.57 -9.64 -16.92
N PRO A 470 22.84 -10.07 -16.76
CA PRO A 470 23.44 -10.27 -15.44
C PRO A 470 23.60 -8.95 -14.70
N SER A 471 23.88 -7.86 -15.40
CA SER A 471 24.02 -6.53 -14.80
C SER A 471 22.70 -6.04 -14.25
N THR A 472 21.60 -6.21 -15.00
CA THR A 472 20.25 -5.84 -14.57
C THR A 472 19.82 -6.68 -13.38
N LEU A 473 19.93 -8.01 -13.48
CA LEU A 473 19.55 -8.93 -12.40
C LEU A 473 20.38 -8.70 -11.13
N LYS A 474 21.68 -8.46 -11.25
CA LYS A 474 22.54 -8.13 -10.11
C LYS A 474 22.17 -6.80 -9.48
N SER A 475 21.80 -5.81 -10.29
CA SER A 475 21.32 -4.52 -9.79
C SER A 475 20.02 -4.68 -9.01
N TRP A 476 19.07 -5.45 -9.56
CA TRP A 476 17.79 -5.76 -8.91
C TRP A 476 17.99 -6.48 -7.58
N LEU A 477 18.83 -7.52 -7.54
CA LEU A 477 19.20 -8.19 -6.30
C LEU A 477 19.87 -7.24 -5.29
N GLY A 478 20.70 -6.30 -5.77
CA GLY A 478 21.31 -5.27 -4.92
C GLY A 478 20.26 -4.34 -4.29
N TYR A 479 19.26 -3.90 -5.06
CA TYR A 479 18.14 -3.11 -4.53
C TYR A 479 17.28 -3.88 -3.53
N MET A 480 17.17 -5.20 -3.72
CA MET A 480 16.50 -6.11 -2.79
C MET A 480 17.36 -6.45 -1.55
N GLY A 481 18.59 -5.92 -1.45
CA GLY A 481 19.48 -6.13 -0.31
C GLY A 481 20.27 -7.44 -0.33
N PHE A 482 20.31 -8.15 -1.46
CA PHE A 482 21.03 -9.42 -1.60
C PHE A 482 22.44 -9.24 -2.17
N ALA A 483 23.35 -10.13 -1.75
CA ALA A 483 24.67 -10.25 -2.33
C ALA A 483 24.58 -10.88 -3.73
N SER A 484 24.52 -10.04 -4.76
CA SER A 484 24.11 -10.40 -6.12
C SER A 484 25.02 -11.40 -6.84
N THR A 485 26.31 -11.46 -6.52
CA THR A 485 27.30 -12.31 -7.20
C THR A 485 27.20 -13.80 -6.85
N ALA A 486 26.58 -14.15 -5.72
CA ALA A 486 26.40 -15.54 -5.31
C ALA A 486 25.22 -16.23 -6.01
N ILE A 487 24.25 -15.44 -6.50
CA ILE A 487 23.01 -15.94 -7.09
C ILE A 487 23.12 -15.92 -8.62
N VAL A 488 23.53 -14.79 -9.19
CA VAL A 488 23.68 -14.61 -10.63
C VAL A 488 25.16 -14.79 -10.99
N SER A 489 25.55 -16.04 -11.27
CA SER A 489 26.93 -16.38 -11.63
C SER A 489 27.24 -16.21 -13.12
N GLN A 490 26.22 -16.11 -13.98
CA GLN A 490 26.44 -16.02 -15.42
C GLN A 490 27.19 -14.73 -15.84
N SER A 491 27.91 -14.83 -16.97
CA SER A 491 28.71 -13.76 -17.57
C SER A 491 28.03 -13.22 -18.83
N GLY A 492 28.42 -12.04 -19.32
CA GLY A 492 27.70 -11.36 -20.41
C GLY A 492 27.73 -12.04 -21.79
N ALA A 493 28.42 -13.17 -21.97
CA ALA A 493 28.53 -13.84 -23.27
C ALA A 493 27.29 -14.69 -23.64
N THR A 494 26.54 -15.19 -22.65
CA THR A 494 25.29 -15.95 -22.85
C THR A 494 24.05 -15.12 -22.54
N ALA A 495 24.21 -14.09 -21.71
CA ALA A 495 23.12 -13.59 -20.87
C ALA A 495 22.44 -12.30 -21.38
N THR A 496 22.16 -12.16 -22.67
CA THR A 496 21.33 -11.05 -23.20
C THR A 496 20.54 -11.46 -24.46
N ASN A 497 20.28 -12.75 -24.65
CA ASN A 497 19.59 -13.28 -25.83
C ASN A 497 18.07 -13.36 -25.61
N GLY A 498 17.58 -13.15 -24.37
CA GLY A 498 16.17 -13.29 -24.02
C GLY A 498 15.69 -14.74 -24.08
N GLN A 499 16.59 -15.69 -23.83
CA GLN A 499 16.37 -17.13 -23.84
C GLN A 499 16.77 -17.75 -22.49
N LEU A 500 16.45 -19.04 -22.33
CA LEU A 500 16.90 -19.80 -21.16
C LEU A 500 18.18 -20.54 -21.54
N ASP A 501 19.30 -20.27 -20.88
CA ASP A 501 20.54 -21.02 -21.10
C ASP A 501 20.92 -21.87 -19.86
N PRO A 502 21.56 -23.04 -20.04
CA PRO A 502 21.98 -23.89 -18.93
C PRO A 502 22.85 -23.15 -17.90
N GLY A 503 22.46 -23.24 -16.63
CA GLY A 503 23.19 -22.66 -15.50
C GLY A 503 22.88 -21.19 -15.20
N GLU A 504 21.96 -20.57 -15.95
CA GLU A 504 21.56 -19.19 -15.72
C GLU A 504 20.48 -19.03 -14.65
N VAL A 505 20.49 -17.84 -14.02
CA VAL A 505 19.35 -17.29 -13.29
C VAL A 505 18.67 -16.25 -14.16
N VAL A 506 17.38 -16.39 -14.40
CA VAL A 506 16.61 -15.47 -15.22
C VAL A 506 15.40 -14.94 -14.45
N THR A 507 14.74 -13.95 -15.04
CA THR A 507 13.42 -13.49 -14.62
C THR A 507 12.46 -13.63 -15.79
N VAL A 508 11.23 -14.11 -15.54
CA VAL A 508 10.25 -14.35 -16.60
C VAL A 508 8.92 -13.65 -16.34
N TRP A 509 8.23 -13.35 -17.44
CA TRP A 509 6.83 -12.90 -17.45
C TRP A 509 6.06 -13.66 -18.53
N PHE A 510 4.74 -13.74 -18.40
CA PHE A 510 3.85 -14.46 -19.32
C PHE A 510 2.91 -13.48 -20.03
N ASP A 511 2.98 -13.44 -21.36
CA ASP A 511 2.05 -12.69 -22.20
C ASP A 511 0.79 -13.53 -22.38
N VAL A 512 -0.29 -13.13 -21.72
CA VAL A 512 -1.60 -13.74 -21.91
C VAL A 512 -2.43 -12.89 -22.87
N LEU A 513 -2.98 -13.54 -23.90
CA LEU A 513 -3.96 -12.97 -24.82
C LEU A 513 -5.37 -13.18 -24.27
N ASN A 514 -6.11 -12.09 -24.07
CA ASN A 514 -7.51 -12.13 -23.68
C ASN A 514 -8.42 -12.09 -24.92
N SER A 515 -8.85 -13.25 -25.40
CA SER A 515 -9.74 -13.39 -26.56
C SER A 515 -11.18 -12.90 -26.31
N ASN A 516 -11.54 -12.65 -25.06
CA ASN A 516 -12.88 -12.22 -24.67
C ASN A 516 -13.08 -10.70 -24.93
N PRO A 517 -14.32 -10.25 -25.22
CA PRO A 517 -14.64 -8.82 -25.30
C PRO A 517 -14.40 -8.04 -24.01
N TYR A 518 -14.50 -8.69 -22.85
CA TYR A 518 -14.44 -8.05 -21.53
C TYR A 518 -13.02 -8.07 -20.95
N THR A 519 -12.68 -7.06 -20.16
CA THR A 519 -11.40 -7.02 -19.43
C THR A 519 -11.39 -8.08 -18.35
N ALA A 520 -10.27 -8.80 -18.26
CA ALA A 520 -9.94 -9.54 -17.05
C ALA A 520 -9.49 -8.52 -16.00
N GLY A 521 -10.15 -8.49 -14.85
CA GLY A 521 -9.67 -7.74 -13.67
C GLY A 521 -8.34 -8.29 -13.15
N GLY A 522 -8.08 -8.18 -11.85
CA GLY A 522 -6.90 -8.79 -11.24
C GLY A 522 -6.77 -10.26 -11.65
N VAL A 523 -5.61 -10.64 -12.18
CA VAL A 523 -5.33 -12.01 -12.62
C VAL A 523 -4.27 -12.60 -11.71
N LEU A 524 -4.63 -13.62 -10.95
CA LEU A 524 -3.64 -14.49 -10.31
C LEU A 524 -3.02 -15.38 -11.38
N VAL A 525 -1.71 -15.38 -11.47
CA VAL A 525 -0.93 -16.18 -12.40
C VAL A 525 -0.22 -17.25 -11.58
N ASP A 526 -0.69 -18.47 -11.70
CA ASP A 526 -0.12 -19.64 -11.03
C ASP A 526 0.70 -20.43 -12.05
N VAL A 527 1.98 -20.66 -11.77
CA VAL A 527 2.94 -21.26 -12.70
C VAL A 527 3.53 -22.52 -12.10
N VAL A 528 3.34 -23.64 -12.79
CA VAL A 528 3.92 -24.93 -12.44
C VAL A 528 4.95 -25.34 -13.50
N SER A 529 6.18 -25.60 -13.06
CA SER A 529 7.22 -26.24 -13.87
C SER A 529 7.29 -27.72 -13.50
N PRO A 530 6.81 -28.64 -14.36
CA PRO A 530 6.95 -30.08 -14.14
C PRO A 530 8.38 -30.57 -14.42
N ASP A 531 9.22 -29.73 -15.04
CA ASP A 531 10.55 -30.10 -15.49
C ASP A 531 11.61 -29.70 -14.46
N THR A 532 12.44 -30.65 -14.04
CA THR A 532 13.49 -30.42 -13.06
C THR A 532 14.67 -29.60 -13.58
N ASP A 533 14.79 -29.41 -14.90
CA ASP A 533 15.81 -28.56 -15.50
C ASP A 533 15.54 -27.07 -15.26
N VAL A 534 14.34 -26.72 -14.79
CA VAL A 534 13.95 -25.36 -14.49
C VAL A 534 13.29 -25.32 -13.12
N SER A 535 13.82 -24.49 -12.23
CA SER A 535 13.27 -24.31 -10.89
C SER A 535 13.05 -22.85 -10.58
N PHE A 536 12.06 -22.54 -9.76
CA PHE A 536 11.92 -21.19 -9.24
C PHE A 536 12.85 -20.96 -8.05
N LEU A 537 13.37 -19.74 -7.92
CA LEU A 537 14.07 -19.32 -6.70
C LEU A 537 13.07 -19.19 -5.54
N ASP A 538 13.54 -19.26 -4.30
CA ASP A 538 12.67 -19.24 -3.13
C ASP A 538 11.99 -17.88 -2.84
N GLY A 539 11.27 -17.81 -1.71
CA GLY A 539 10.47 -16.65 -1.31
C GLY A 539 11.29 -15.40 -0.97
N ASN A 540 12.62 -15.48 -0.95
CA ASN A 540 13.46 -14.29 -0.81
C ASN A 540 13.52 -13.47 -2.12
N TYR A 541 13.24 -14.10 -3.26
CA TYR A 541 13.41 -13.48 -4.59
C TYR A 541 12.07 -13.25 -5.28
N ASN A 542 11.14 -14.17 -5.07
CA ASN A 542 9.80 -14.10 -5.60
C ASN A 542 8.86 -13.69 -4.48
N PHE A 543 8.17 -12.59 -4.70
CA PHE A 543 7.03 -12.23 -3.88
C PHE A 543 5.94 -13.27 -4.15
N GLY A 544 5.34 -13.95 -3.15
CA GLY A 544 4.25 -14.93 -3.33
C GLY A 544 4.52 -16.40 -2.92
N TYR A 545 3.53 -17.29 -3.11
CA TYR A 545 3.71 -18.75 -2.99
C TYR A 545 4.88 -19.17 -3.84
N ILE A 546 5.83 -19.91 -3.24
CA ILE A 546 6.88 -20.50 -4.04
C ILE A 546 7.50 -21.76 -3.47
N SER A 547 7.76 -22.66 -4.40
CA SER A 547 8.59 -23.85 -4.26
C SER A 547 9.45 -23.99 -5.52
N ALA A 548 10.33 -24.99 -5.55
CA ALA A 548 11.16 -25.24 -6.72
C ALA A 548 10.35 -25.44 -8.02
N THR A 549 9.12 -25.97 -7.94
CA THR A 549 8.33 -26.35 -9.12
C THR A 549 7.04 -25.54 -9.29
N HIS A 550 6.74 -24.61 -8.38
CA HIS A 550 5.48 -23.89 -8.38
C HIS A 550 5.67 -22.50 -7.81
N ALA A 551 5.22 -21.48 -8.54
CA ALA A 551 5.30 -20.08 -8.17
C ALA A 551 4.02 -19.34 -8.54
N GLN A 552 3.71 -18.26 -7.84
CA GLN A 552 2.57 -17.39 -8.15
C GLN A 552 3.01 -15.94 -8.34
N VAL A 553 2.37 -15.24 -9.29
CA VAL A 553 2.46 -13.78 -9.50
C VAL A 553 1.06 -13.19 -9.75
N ARG A 554 0.88 -11.87 -9.64
CA ARG A 554 -0.42 -11.20 -9.85
C ARG A 554 -0.24 -10.13 -10.92
N TYR A 555 -1.18 -10.10 -11.86
CA TYR A 555 -1.31 -9.08 -12.90
C TYR A 555 -2.54 -8.24 -12.55
N SER A 556 -2.49 -6.93 -12.79
CA SER A 556 -3.61 -6.04 -12.40
C SER A 556 -4.85 -6.18 -13.28
N LYS A 557 -4.67 -6.24 -14.61
CA LYS A 557 -5.75 -6.41 -15.58
C LYS A 557 -5.22 -6.81 -16.95
N VAL A 558 -6.05 -7.52 -17.71
CA VAL A 558 -5.78 -7.88 -19.11
C VAL A 558 -6.96 -7.42 -19.96
N ASN A 559 -6.79 -6.32 -20.70
CA ASN A 559 -7.89 -5.68 -21.44
C ASN A 559 -8.48 -6.62 -22.50
N GLY A 560 -9.81 -6.65 -22.58
CA GLY A 560 -10.55 -7.40 -23.59
C GLY A 560 -10.56 -6.70 -24.95
N SER A 561 -11.01 -7.43 -25.97
CA SER A 561 -11.00 -6.93 -27.36
C SER A 561 -11.87 -5.69 -27.56
N ASN A 562 -12.98 -5.51 -26.82
CA ASN A 562 -13.82 -4.31 -26.96
C ASN A 562 -13.11 -3.05 -26.45
N ILE A 563 -12.39 -3.15 -25.33
CA ILE A 563 -11.63 -2.03 -24.78
C ILE A 563 -10.49 -1.66 -25.74
N VAL A 564 -9.80 -2.66 -26.26
CA VAL A 564 -8.73 -2.45 -27.25
C VAL A 564 -9.27 -1.81 -28.53
N THR A 565 -10.39 -2.29 -29.05
CA THR A 565 -11.07 -1.69 -30.21
C THR A 565 -11.50 -0.26 -29.91
N ALA A 566 -12.13 0.01 -28.77
CA ALA A 566 -12.53 1.35 -28.37
C ALA A 566 -11.33 2.31 -28.25
N LEU A 567 -10.19 1.84 -27.75
CA LEU A 567 -8.93 2.60 -27.69
C LEU A 567 -8.27 2.82 -29.07
N ASN A 568 -8.54 1.96 -30.05
CA ASN A 568 -8.00 2.10 -31.40
C ASN A 568 -8.91 2.97 -32.30
N ASP A 569 -10.22 2.95 -32.06
CA ASP A 569 -11.24 3.61 -32.89
C ASP A 569 -11.51 5.07 -32.50
N ASP A 570 -10.99 5.56 -31.37
CA ASP A 570 -11.19 6.94 -30.94
C ASP A 570 -10.33 7.90 -31.82
N PRO A 571 -10.96 8.79 -32.61
CA PRO A 571 -10.26 9.66 -33.56
C PRO A 571 -9.38 10.71 -32.87
N ASN A 572 -9.54 10.95 -31.57
CA ASN A 572 -8.67 11.83 -30.79
C ASN A 572 -7.37 11.13 -30.34
N ILE A 573 -7.21 9.85 -30.68
CA ILE A 573 -6.05 9.03 -30.33
C ILE A 573 -5.09 8.95 -31.53
N THR A 574 -4.13 9.88 -31.58
CA THR A 574 -3.04 9.81 -32.57
C THR A 574 -2.04 8.73 -32.16
N VAL A 575 -2.07 7.57 -32.83
CA VAL A 575 -1.10 6.49 -32.62
C VAL A 575 0.22 6.86 -33.30
N THR A 576 1.12 7.55 -32.59
CA THR A 576 2.45 7.91 -33.12
C THR A 576 3.41 6.73 -33.28
N THR A 577 3.07 5.54 -32.77
CA THR A 577 3.79 4.30 -33.08
C THR A 577 2.90 3.37 -33.90
N LYS A 578 2.92 3.57 -35.23
CA LYS A 578 2.24 2.76 -36.25
C LYS A 578 2.64 1.27 -36.28
N ASN A 579 3.38 0.75 -35.29
CA ASN A 579 4.03 -0.56 -35.34
C ASN A 579 3.82 -1.48 -34.13
N THR A 580 2.90 -1.17 -33.21
CA THR A 580 2.43 -2.18 -32.25
C THR A 580 0.92 -2.07 -32.13
N GLY A 581 0.18 -2.71 -33.05
CA GLY A 581 -1.27 -2.82 -32.94
C GLY A 581 -1.61 -3.18 -31.50
N ALA A 582 -2.40 -2.34 -30.82
CA ALA A 582 -2.83 -2.64 -29.47
C ALA A 582 -3.54 -3.99 -29.57
N GLY A 583 -2.87 -5.03 -29.10
CA GLY A 583 -3.44 -6.34 -28.98
C GLY A 583 -4.10 -6.39 -27.62
N ASN A 584 -5.04 -7.30 -27.50
CA ASN A 584 -5.64 -7.78 -26.26
C ASN A 584 -4.68 -8.68 -25.45
N SER A 585 -3.37 -8.49 -25.58
CA SER A 585 -2.37 -9.24 -24.81
C SER A 585 -1.78 -8.37 -23.70
N TYR A 586 -1.44 -8.99 -22.58
CA TYR A 586 -1.04 -8.27 -21.38
C TYR A 586 0.18 -7.36 -21.62
N PHE A 587 1.23 -7.84 -22.31
CA PHE A 587 2.42 -7.03 -22.61
C PHE A 587 2.14 -5.84 -23.52
N LYS A 588 1.13 -5.95 -24.39
CA LYS A 588 0.71 -4.85 -25.27
C LYS A 588 -0.10 -3.80 -24.51
N THR A 589 -0.82 -4.23 -23.48
CA THR A 589 -1.66 -3.36 -22.65
C THR A 589 -0.93 -2.74 -21.45
N ASN A 590 0.19 -3.32 -21.01
CA ASN A 590 1.01 -2.81 -19.92
C ASN A 590 2.51 -2.79 -20.27
N LYS A 591 2.95 -1.71 -20.92
CA LYS A 591 4.31 -1.56 -21.46
C LYS A 591 5.44 -1.47 -20.43
N LYS A 592 5.14 -1.28 -19.14
CA LYS A 592 6.17 -1.20 -18.09
C LYS A 592 6.18 -2.42 -17.17
N PHE A 593 5.22 -3.33 -17.34
CA PHE A 593 5.09 -4.51 -16.50
C PHE A 593 6.35 -5.37 -16.47
N ASP A 594 6.96 -5.56 -17.63
CA ASP A 594 8.11 -6.42 -17.82
C ASP A 594 9.45 -5.79 -17.37
N SER A 595 9.40 -4.63 -16.72
CA SER A 595 10.59 -3.87 -16.29
C SER A 595 10.75 -3.79 -14.77
N SER A 596 9.96 -4.54 -14.01
CA SER A 596 9.96 -4.55 -12.55
C SER A 596 10.24 -5.94 -11.99
N TRP A 597 11.09 -6.01 -10.96
CA TRP A 597 11.32 -7.25 -10.21
C TRP A 597 10.14 -7.67 -9.32
N TYR A 598 9.20 -6.76 -9.05
CA TYR A 598 8.01 -7.08 -8.23
C TYR A 598 6.97 -7.93 -8.97
N THR A 599 7.05 -7.96 -10.29
CA THR A 599 6.03 -8.54 -11.16
C THR A 599 6.54 -9.75 -11.94
N THR A 600 7.77 -10.16 -11.68
CA THR A 600 8.45 -11.25 -12.37
C THR A 600 8.54 -12.51 -11.52
N LEU A 601 8.81 -13.64 -12.18
CA LEU A 601 9.24 -14.85 -11.52
C LEU A 601 10.73 -15.10 -11.76
N TRP A 602 11.52 -15.14 -10.69
CA TRP A 602 12.92 -15.54 -10.70
C TRP A 602 13.03 -17.05 -10.82
N MET A 603 13.79 -17.48 -11.81
CA MET A 603 13.98 -18.88 -12.17
C MET A 603 15.46 -19.20 -12.34
N LYS A 604 15.80 -20.46 -12.14
CA LYS A 604 17.13 -21.02 -12.34
C LYS A 604 17.04 -22.19 -13.31
N VAL A 605 17.91 -22.18 -14.31
CA VAL A 605 18.10 -23.28 -15.26
C VAL A 605 19.21 -24.19 -14.77
N SER A 606 18.99 -25.50 -14.80
CA SER A 606 20.00 -26.48 -14.42
C SER A 606 21.24 -26.35 -15.31
N PRO A 607 22.47 -26.37 -14.76
CA PRO A 607 23.69 -26.42 -15.56
C PRO A 607 23.79 -27.66 -16.45
N THR A 608 23.01 -28.71 -16.15
CA THR A 608 22.98 -29.97 -16.93
C THR A 608 21.79 -30.04 -17.87
N ALA A 609 21.00 -28.98 -17.98
CA ALA A 609 19.87 -28.94 -18.89
C ALA A 609 20.34 -29.13 -20.34
N ALA A 610 19.63 -29.94 -21.11
CA ALA A 610 19.99 -30.18 -22.50
C ALA A 610 19.64 -28.96 -23.38
N HIS A 611 20.60 -28.54 -24.21
CA HIS A 611 20.36 -27.57 -25.28
C HIS A 611 19.23 -28.05 -26.21
N ASN A 612 18.41 -27.11 -26.69
CA ASN A 612 17.19 -27.30 -27.47
C ASN A 612 16.07 -28.10 -26.79
N LYS A 613 16.16 -28.35 -25.48
CA LYS A 613 15.06 -28.98 -24.73
C LYS A 613 13.90 -27.99 -24.60
N THR A 614 12.69 -28.43 -24.94
CA THR A 614 11.47 -27.66 -24.66
C THR A 614 10.95 -28.00 -23.27
N VAL A 615 10.83 -26.99 -22.42
CA VAL A 615 10.17 -27.05 -21.11
C VAL A 615 8.79 -26.44 -21.25
N ASN A 616 7.75 -27.15 -20.81
CA ASN A 616 6.40 -26.61 -20.78
C ASN A 616 6.10 -26.07 -19.40
N LEU A 617 5.91 -24.75 -19.30
CA LEU A 617 5.42 -24.12 -18.09
C LEU A 617 3.90 -24.12 -18.12
N HIS A 618 3.27 -24.80 -17.16
CA HIS A 618 1.81 -24.84 -17.03
C HIS A 618 1.35 -23.61 -16.26
N VAL A 619 0.68 -22.67 -16.94
CA VAL A 619 0.28 -21.40 -16.33
C VAL A 619 -1.23 -21.33 -16.22
N THR A 620 -1.75 -21.24 -15.00
CA THR A 620 -3.16 -21.02 -14.71
C THR A 620 -3.42 -19.55 -14.39
N PHE A 621 -4.19 -18.90 -15.26
CA PHE A 621 -4.67 -17.52 -15.07
C PHE A 621 -6.04 -17.54 -14.42
N THR A 622 -6.16 -16.98 -13.21
CA THR A 622 -7.42 -16.85 -12.48
C THR A 622 -7.82 -15.38 -12.41
N PRO A 623 -8.76 -14.92 -13.25
CA PRO A 623 -9.19 -13.53 -13.27
C PRO A 623 -10.22 -13.24 -12.17
N SER A 624 -10.34 -11.98 -11.76
CA SER A 624 -11.31 -11.55 -10.74
C SER A 624 -12.78 -11.67 -11.16
N ASN A 625 -13.05 -11.74 -12.46
CA ASN A 625 -14.39 -11.74 -13.07
C ASN A 625 -14.61 -12.91 -14.05
N GLY A 626 -14.14 -14.11 -13.74
CA GLY A 626 -14.42 -15.27 -14.60
C GLY A 626 -13.75 -16.56 -14.17
N PRO A 627 -13.89 -17.63 -14.99
CA PRO A 627 -13.26 -18.91 -14.71
C PRO A 627 -11.74 -18.83 -14.95
N ALA A 628 -11.00 -19.67 -14.22
CA ALA A 628 -9.59 -19.88 -14.47
C ALA A 628 -9.36 -20.50 -15.86
N ALA A 629 -8.21 -20.18 -16.46
CA ALA A 629 -7.77 -20.74 -17.74
C ALA A 629 -6.31 -21.18 -17.64
N THR A 630 -6.03 -22.43 -18.00
CA THR A 630 -4.68 -22.99 -18.03
C THR A 630 -4.14 -22.96 -19.45
N VAL A 631 -2.92 -22.45 -19.61
CA VAL A 631 -2.21 -22.29 -20.87
C VAL A 631 -0.79 -22.82 -20.71
N ASP A 632 -0.35 -23.62 -21.67
CA ASP A 632 1.02 -24.13 -21.71
C ASP A 632 1.93 -23.14 -22.45
N PHE A 633 3.01 -22.74 -21.81
CA PHE A 633 4.05 -21.89 -22.40
C PHE A 633 5.29 -22.74 -22.69
N PRO A 634 5.50 -23.16 -23.96
CA PRO A 634 6.71 -23.87 -24.33
C PRO A 634 7.90 -22.89 -24.36
N VAL A 635 8.92 -23.18 -23.56
CA VAL A 635 10.17 -22.42 -23.53
C VAL A 635 11.31 -23.35 -23.90
N VAL A 636 12.13 -22.94 -24.87
CA VAL A 636 13.29 -23.70 -25.31
C VAL A 636 14.49 -23.29 -24.46
N ILE A 637 15.21 -24.27 -23.93
CA ILE A 637 16.54 -24.08 -23.34
C ILE A 637 17.52 -24.07 -24.50
N HIS A 638 18.27 -22.99 -24.69
CA HIS A 638 19.15 -22.79 -25.83
C HIS A 638 20.54 -23.35 -25.62
#